data_AF-A0A8T7B206-F1
#
_entry.id   AF-A0A8T7B206-F1
#
_cell.length_a   1.000
_cell.length_b   1.000
_cell.length_c   1.000
_cell.angle_alpha   90.00
_cell.angle_beta   90.00
_cell.angle_gamma   90.00
#
_symmetry.space_group_name_H-M   'P 1'
#
loop_
_entity.id
_entity.type
_entity.pdbx_description
1 polymer ?
#
loop_
_entity_poly.entity_id
_entity_poly.type
_entity_poly.pdbx_seq_one_letter_code
_entity_poly.pdbx_strand_id
1 'polypeptide(L)'
;MLKLLRRMKRESEPEPVEPPTETVGLAQLDDAETVGQVFPGLRHLAVNMSIRAPDHEIEPSLTNRSFGPQSRAYFNFRCKNVECVDGGFDLRDEVSQAVTEGRCDATGRRVCQGWRNAEMAGHQRCYFELNFKIHLSYKE
;
A
#
# COMPACT_ATOMS: atom_id res chain seq x y z
N MET A 1 21.42 -64.37 -6.14
CA MET A 1 21.98 -63.00 -6.07
C MET A 1 21.20 -62.10 -7.02
N LEU A 2 20.60 -61.02 -6.50
CA LEU A 2 20.47 -59.66 -7.10
C LEU A 2 19.96 -59.55 -8.58
N LYS A 3 18.92 -58.78 -8.95
CA LYS A 3 18.57 -57.39 -8.59
C LYS A 3 17.10 -57.08 -8.89
N LEU A 4 16.43 -56.40 -7.95
CA LEU A 4 15.22 -55.61 -8.18
C LEU A 4 15.51 -54.48 -9.17
N LEU A 5 14.71 -54.33 -10.23
CA LEU A 5 14.63 -53.08 -10.98
C LEU A 5 13.38 -52.32 -10.52
N ARG A 6 13.63 -51.32 -9.66
CA ARG A 6 12.65 -50.32 -9.23
C ARG A 6 12.24 -49.48 -10.44
N ARG A 7 10.93 -49.44 -10.75
CA ARG A 7 10.34 -48.44 -11.65
C ARG A 7 10.49 -47.06 -11.00
N MET A 8 11.34 -46.21 -11.58
CA MET A 8 11.42 -44.79 -11.24
C MET A 8 10.14 -44.11 -11.72
N LYS A 9 9.37 -43.52 -10.80
CA LYS A 9 8.33 -42.54 -11.12
C LYS A 9 9.04 -41.37 -11.79
N ARG A 10 8.63 -41.02 -13.01
CA ARG A 10 8.88 -39.70 -13.58
C ARG A 10 8.05 -38.71 -12.77
N GLU A 11 8.70 -37.93 -11.93
CA GLU A 11 8.12 -36.70 -11.40
C GLU A 11 8.04 -35.74 -12.59
N SER A 12 6.81 -35.51 -13.06
CA SER A 12 6.51 -34.51 -14.07
C SER A 12 6.87 -33.13 -13.52
N GLU A 13 7.73 -32.42 -14.26
CA GLU A 13 8.16 -31.05 -14.01
C GLU A 13 6.96 -30.12 -13.72
N PRO A 14 7.06 -29.17 -12.77
CA PRO A 14 6.00 -28.20 -12.56
C PRO A 14 5.90 -27.29 -13.80
N GLU A 15 4.68 -27.11 -14.30
CA GLU A 15 4.41 -26.20 -15.41
C GLU A 15 4.85 -24.77 -15.06
N PRO A 16 5.35 -23.99 -16.05
CA PRO A 16 5.74 -22.61 -15.83
C PRO A 16 4.51 -21.82 -15.37
N VAL A 17 4.57 -21.30 -14.15
CA VAL A 17 3.55 -20.40 -13.61
C VAL A 17 3.63 -19.10 -14.41
N GLU A 18 2.66 -18.87 -15.29
CA GLU A 18 2.54 -17.59 -15.99
C GLU A 18 2.37 -16.46 -14.95
N PRO A 19 3.09 -15.33 -15.09
CA PRO A 19 2.92 -14.21 -14.18
C PRO A 19 1.48 -13.68 -14.31
N PRO A 20 0.81 -13.31 -13.20
CA PRO A 20 -0.50 -12.70 -13.28
C PRO A 20 -0.39 -11.42 -14.10
N THR A 21 -1.02 -11.43 -15.27
CA THR A 21 -1.20 -10.25 -16.11
C THR A 21 -2.35 -9.44 -15.52
N GLU A 22 -2.14 -8.86 -14.35
CA GLU A 22 -3.05 -7.85 -13.81
C GLU A 22 -2.57 -6.48 -14.26
N THR A 23 -2.93 -6.14 -15.49
CA THR A 23 -3.05 -4.76 -15.92
C THR A 23 -4.20 -4.15 -15.10
N VAL A 24 -3.93 -3.72 -13.87
CA VAL A 24 -4.89 -2.92 -13.10
C VAL A 24 -5.01 -1.59 -13.83
N GLY A 25 -6.02 -1.50 -14.69
CA GLY A 25 -6.25 -0.35 -15.54
C GLY A 25 -6.53 0.90 -14.71
N LEU A 26 -5.97 2.02 -15.14
CA LEU A 26 -6.28 3.38 -14.66
C LEU A 26 -7.78 3.74 -14.70
N ALA A 27 -8.63 2.88 -15.28
CA ALA A 27 -10.08 3.03 -15.37
C ALA A 27 -10.86 2.62 -14.09
N GLN A 28 -10.23 1.98 -13.10
CA GLN A 28 -10.94 1.48 -11.90
C GLN A 28 -11.02 2.46 -10.71
N LEU A 29 -10.54 3.70 -10.85
CA LEU A 29 -10.55 4.69 -9.77
C LEU A 29 -11.85 5.53 -9.71
N ASP A 30 -12.66 5.49 -10.77
CA ASP A 30 -13.92 6.23 -10.86
C ASP A 30 -15.13 5.49 -10.24
N ASP A 31 -14.94 4.26 -9.77
CA ASP A 31 -15.95 3.50 -9.02
C ASP A 31 -15.62 3.38 -7.53
N ALA A 32 -14.50 3.97 -7.07
CA ALA A 32 -14.15 3.93 -5.66
C ALA A 32 -15.23 4.64 -4.84
N GLU A 33 -15.75 3.96 -3.81
CA GLU A 33 -16.72 4.54 -2.88
C GLU A 33 -16.18 5.85 -2.29
N THR A 34 -17.08 6.79 -2.01
CA THR A 34 -16.72 8.04 -1.35
C THR A 34 -16.48 7.82 0.14
N VAL A 35 -15.75 8.74 0.78
CA VAL A 35 -15.55 8.73 2.23
C VAL A 35 -16.88 8.72 2.98
N GLY A 36 -17.89 9.43 2.48
CA GLY A 36 -19.22 9.44 3.09
C GLY A 36 -19.99 8.12 2.95
N GLN A 37 -19.67 7.31 1.93
CA GLN A 37 -20.22 5.96 1.77
C GLN A 37 -19.54 4.96 2.71
N VAL A 38 -18.20 4.98 2.76
CA VAL A 38 -17.40 4.04 3.58
C VAL A 38 -17.42 4.40 5.07
N PHE A 39 -17.40 5.69 5.40
CA PHE A 39 -17.36 6.21 6.77
C PHE A 39 -18.46 7.27 6.98
N PRO A 40 -19.74 6.87 7.10
CA PRO A 40 -20.88 7.81 7.10
C PRO A 40 -20.86 8.85 8.23
N GLY A 41 -20.22 8.55 9.36
CA GLY A 41 -20.08 9.46 10.50
C GLY A 41 -19.02 10.55 10.31
N LEU A 42 -18.12 10.43 9.33
CA LEU A 42 -17.07 11.41 9.11
C LEU A 42 -17.60 12.66 8.39
N ARG A 43 -17.21 13.82 8.93
CA ARG A 43 -17.34 15.13 8.30
C ARG A 43 -16.08 15.50 7.53
N HIS A 44 -14.91 15.20 8.09
CA HIS A 44 -13.63 15.55 7.49
C HIS A 44 -12.53 14.59 7.92
N LEU A 45 -11.58 14.35 7.02
CA LEU A 45 -10.36 13.61 7.28
C LEU A 45 -9.18 14.37 6.68
N ALA A 46 -8.16 14.65 7.49
CA ALA A 46 -6.91 15.25 7.05
C ALA A 46 -5.73 14.33 7.39
N VAL A 47 -4.82 14.12 6.43
CA VAL A 47 -3.61 13.33 6.61
C VAL A 47 -2.40 14.24 6.37
N ASN A 48 -1.60 14.45 7.40
CA ASN A 48 -0.29 15.08 7.30
C ASN A 48 0.76 13.98 7.21
N MET A 49 1.67 14.10 6.25
CA MET A 49 2.64 13.05 5.93
C MET A 49 4.04 13.61 5.81
N SER A 50 5.02 12.80 6.20
CA SER A 50 6.44 13.02 5.96
C SER A 50 7.04 11.72 5.43
N ILE A 51 7.58 11.75 4.21
CA ILE A 51 8.21 10.59 3.58
C ILE A 51 9.72 10.81 3.52
N ARG A 52 10.50 9.83 3.98
CA ARG A 52 11.96 9.86 4.02
C ARG A 52 12.60 8.64 3.35
N ALA A 53 13.77 8.85 2.77
CA ALA A 53 14.63 7.77 2.28
C ALA A 53 15.22 6.97 3.47
N PRO A 54 15.48 5.66 3.33
CA PRO A 54 15.99 4.82 4.41
C PRO A 54 17.39 5.20 4.90
N ASP A 55 18.19 5.83 4.04
CA ASP A 55 19.54 6.33 4.32
C ASP A 55 19.56 7.81 4.75
N HIS A 56 18.39 8.46 4.83
CA HIS A 56 18.24 9.89 5.15
C HIS A 56 19.00 10.82 4.19
N GLU A 57 19.42 10.35 3.01
CA GLU A 57 20.14 11.17 2.03
C GLU A 57 19.23 12.22 1.38
N ILE A 58 17.92 12.07 1.52
CA ILE A 58 16.90 12.95 0.93
C ILE A 58 16.08 13.60 2.05
N GLU A 59 15.96 14.92 1.99
CA GLU A 59 15.11 15.71 2.88
C GLU A 59 13.66 15.20 2.89
N PRO A 60 13.01 15.08 4.06
CA PRO A 60 11.67 14.54 4.13
C PRO A 60 10.66 15.40 3.37
N SER A 61 9.89 14.78 2.48
CA SER A 61 8.83 15.50 1.77
C SER A 61 7.59 15.59 2.65
N LEU A 62 7.17 16.81 3.00
CA LEU A 62 5.91 17.05 3.69
C LEU A 62 4.75 17.09 2.69
N THR A 63 3.66 16.39 2.99
CA THR A 63 2.47 16.38 2.13
C THR A 63 1.22 16.31 2.99
N ASN A 64 0.29 17.24 2.76
CA ASN A 64 -1.00 17.26 3.45
C ASN A 64 -2.12 16.92 2.45
N ARG A 65 -3.03 16.06 2.87
CA ARG A 65 -4.17 15.61 2.05
C ARG A 65 -5.44 15.70 2.87
N SER A 66 -6.50 16.16 2.23
CA SER A 66 -7.77 16.42 2.88
C SER A 66 -8.89 15.75 2.09
N PHE A 67 -9.81 15.15 2.83
CA PHE A 67 -10.91 14.35 2.29
C PHE A 67 -12.21 14.78 2.98
N GLY A 68 -13.18 15.15 2.16
CA GLY A 68 -14.56 15.36 2.60
C GLY A 68 -15.44 14.17 2.24
N PRO A 69 -16.73 14.19 2.59
CA PRO A 69 -17.64 13.06 2.33
C PRO A 69 -17.79 12.70 0.85
N GLN A 70 -17.54 13.66 -0.06
CA GLN A 70 -17.59 13.46 -1.51
C GLN A 70 -16.24 13.03 -2.12
N SER A 71 -15.16 13.06 -1.34
CA SER A 71 -13.85 12.58 -1.80
C SER A 71 -13.86 11.06 -1.93
N ARG A 72 -13.11 10.51 -2.89
CA ARG A 72 -12.91 9.06 -2.99
C ARG A 72 -12.21 8.53 -1.73
N ALA A 73 -12.67 7.40 -1.19
CA ALA A 73 -12.11 6.73 -0.03
C ALA A 73 -10.86 5.90 -0.38
N TYR A 74 -9.93 6.53 -1.10
CA TYR A 74 -8.64 5.96 -1.47
C TYR A 74 -7.54 6.69 -0.69
N PHE A 75 -6.84 5.95 0.17
CA PHE A 75 -5.77 6.47 1.03
C PHE A 75 -4.41 5.90 0.65
N ASN A 76 -4.21 5.55 -0.63
CA ASN A 76 -2.88 5.15 -1.09
C ASN A 76 -2.06 6.37 -1.54
N PHE A 77 -0.86 6.47 -1.00
CA PHE A 77 0.09 7.52 -1.33
C PHE A 77 1.28 6.92 -2.06
N ARG A 78 1.66 7.52 -3.19
CA ARG A 78 2.78 7.03 -3.99
C ARG A 78 4.10 7.16 -3.22
N CYS A 79 5.00 6.21 -3.43
CA CYS A 79 6.36 6.33 -2.96
C CYS A 79 7.06 7.54 -3.61
N LYS A 80 8.00 8.16 -2.88
CA LYS A 80 8.77 9.30 -3.39
C LYS A 80 10.04 8.91 -4.14
N ASN A 81 10.48 7.66 -3.99
CA ASN A 81 11.47 7.10 -4.89
C ASN A 81 10.85 6.94 -6.28
N VAL A 82 11.34 7.70 -7.26
CA VAL A 82 10.79 7.74 -8.63
C VAL A 82 11.02 6.44 -9.40
N GLU A 83 12.03 5.66 -9.00
CA GLU A 83 12.32 4.36 -9.60
C GLU A 83 11.52 3.23 -8.94
N CYS A 84 10.81 3.51 -7.83
CA CYS A 84 10.12 2.48 -7.07
C CYS A 84 9.05 1.78 -7.92
N VAL A 85 9.09 0.44 -7.91
CA VAL A 85 8.12 -0.42 -8.60
C VAL A 85 7.20 -1.08 -7.58
N ASP A 86 5.90 -1.09 -7.86
CA ASP A 86 4.84 -1.66 -7.00
C ASP A 86 4.88 -1.17 -5.54
N GLY A 87 5.20 0.12 -5.38
CA GLY A 87 5.35 0.76 -4.09
C GLY A 87 4.32 1.83 -3.78
N GLY A 88 4.24 2.17 -2.51
CA GLY A 88 3.31 3.15 -1.98
C GLY A 88 3.01 2.87 -0.52
N PHE A 89 2.03 3.60 -0.01
CA PHE A 89 1.58 3.51 1.36
C PHE A 89 0.05 3.54 1.38
N ASP A 90 -0.60 2.44 1.72
CA ASP A 90 -2.04 2.41 2.01
C ASP A 90 -2.27 2.71 3.49
N LEU A 91 -3.09 3.73 3.78
CA LEU A 91 -3.51 4.08 5.15
C LEU A 91 -4.96 3.69 5.46
N ARG A 92 -5.61 2.91 4.60
CA ARG A 92 -7.02 2.53 4.76
C ARG A 92 -7.30 1.85 6.09
N ASP A 93 -6.41 0.96 6.53
CA ASP A 93 -6.58 0.24 7.79
C ASP A 93 -6.50 1.19 8.99
N GLU A 94 -5.56 2.13 8.98
CA GLU A 94 -5.43 3.10 10.07
C GLU A 94 -6.59 4.08 10.15
N VAL A 95 -7.11 4.52 9.00
CA VAL A 95 -8.34 5.31 8.95
C VAL A 95 -9.50 4.50 9.51
N SER A 96 -9.67 3.26 9.04
CA SER A 96 -10.79 2.39 9.44
C SER A 96 -10.75 2.08 10.94
N GLN A 97 -9.56 1.81 11.48
CA GLN A 97 -9.36 1.58 12.90
C GLN A 97 -9.68 2.83 13.72
N ALA A 98 -9.15 4.00 13.33
CA ALA A 98 -9.40 5.25 14.05
C ALA A 98 -10.88 5.64 14.05
N VAL A 99 -11.60 5.41 12.94
CA VAL A 99 -13.06 5.61 12.85
C VAL A 99 -13.82 4.64 13.74
N THR A 100 -13.45 3.35 13.70
CA THR A 100 -14.11 2.30 14.52
C THR A 100 -13.95 2.58 16.01
N GLU A 101 -12.80 3.09 16.42
CA GLU A 101 -12.50 3.47 17.80
C GLU A 101 -13.04 4.86 18.18
N GLY A 102 -13.66 5.59 17.26
CA GLY A 102 -14.18 6.94 17.49
C GLY A 102 -13.09 7.98 17.81
N ARG A 103 -11.86 7.75 17.37
CA ARG A 103 -10.73 8.67 17.62
C ARG A 103 -10.81 9.89 16.71
N CYS A 104 -10.36 11.04 17.22
CA CYS A 104 -10.14 12.26 16.43
C CYS A 104 -8.73 12.33 15.83
N ASP A 105 -7.80 11.54 16.35
CA ASP A 105 -6.38 11.58 15.98
C ASP A 105 -5.79 10.18 15.90
N ALA A 106 -4.97 9.95 14.88
CA ALA A 106 -4.12 8.76 14.78
C ALA A 106 -2.75 9.14 14.21
N THR A 107 -1.68 8.60 14.79
CA THR A 107 -0.32 8.75 14.28
C THR A 107 0.27 7.37 14.02
N GLY A 108 1.20 7.30 13.08
CA GLY A 108 1.87 6.04 12.79
C GLY A 108 2.98 6.16 11.77
N ARG A 109 3.55 5.00 11.45
CA ARG A 109 4.63 4.85 10.49
C ARG A 109 4.35 3.63 9.60
N ARG A 110 4.59 3.79 8.30
CA ARG A 110 4.61 2.70 7.32
C ARG A 110 5.93 2.68 6.57
N VAL A 111 6.28 1.52 6.04
CA VAL A 111 7.49 1.30 5.24
C VAL A 111 7.05 0.79 3.87
N CYS A 112 7.56 1.42 2.81
CA CYS A 112 7.28 1.02 1.44
C CYS A 112 7.81 -0.40 1.20
N GLN A 113 6.90 -1.30 0.83
CA GLN A 113 7.21 -2.69 0.51
C GLN A 113 7.45 -2.93 -0.99
N GLY A 114 7.41 -1.88 -1.81
CA GLY A 114 7.77 -1.97 -3.22
C GLY A 114 9.24 -2.33 -3.43
N TRP A 115 9.63 -2.47 -4.69
CA TRP A 115 11.01 -2.71 -5.09
C TRP A 115 11.76 -1.39 -5.28
N ARG A 116 13.07 -1.40 -5.03
CA ARG A 116 13.91 -0.20 -5.14
C ARG A 116 13.85 0.39 -6.54
N ASN A 117 14.04 -0.46 -7.55
CA ASN A 117 13.88 -0.15 -8.95
C ASN A 117 13.57 -1.42 -9.74
N ALA A 118 13.31 -1.29 -11.04
CA ALA A 118 12.98 -2.42 -11.90
C ALA A 118 14.11 -3.48 -11.95
N GLU A 119 15.36 -3.04 -11.97
CA GLU A 119 16.54 -3.93 -12.02
C GLU A 119 16.69 -4.76 -10.74
N MET A 120 16.28 -4.20 -9.60
CA MET A 120 16.40 -4.83 -8.28
C MET A 120 15.10 -5.50 -7.81
N ALA A 121 14.09 -5.63 -8.68
CA ALA A 121 12.87 -6.36 -8.36
C ALA A 121 13.19 -7.81 -7.97
N GLY A 122 12.55 -8.30 -6.90
CA GLY A 122 12.87 -9.61 -6.31
C GLY A 122 14.09 -9.63 -5.39
N HIS A 123 14.95 -8.61 -5.41
CA HIS A 123 16.25 -8.62 -4.72
C HIS A 123 16.36 -7.55 -3.62
N GLN A 124 15.94 -6.31 -3.90
CA GLN A 124 16.04 -5.21 -2.95
C GLN A 124 14.74 -4.40 -2.87
N ARG A 125 14.21 -4.29 -1.65
CA ARG A 125 13.03 -3.47 -1.33
C ARG A 125 13.37 -1.99 -1.27
N CYS A 126 12.36 -1.15 -1.49
CA CYS A 126 12.50 0.30 -1.47
C CYS A 126 12.74 0.86 -0.06
N TYR A 127 11.98 0.39 0.94
CA TYR A 127 12.12 0.77 2.35
C TYR A 127 12.03 2.27 2.69
N PHE A 128 11.51 3.10 1.78
CA PHE A 128 11.14 4.47 2.14
C PHE A 128 10.10 4.46 3.25
N GLU A 129 10.24 5.35 4.21
CA GLU A 129 9.37 5.40 5.38
C GLU A 129 8.42 6.58 5.29
N LEU A 130 7.13 6.32 5.54
CA LEU A 130 6.10 7.31 5.72
C LEU A 130 5.81 7.44 7.21
N ASN A 131 5.95 8.65 7.76
CA ASN A 131 5.36 9.02 9.04
C ASN A 131 4.09 9.84 8.76
N PHE A 132 3.00 9.55 9.47
CA PHE A 132 1.73 10.23 9.25
C PHE A 132 1.04 10.64 10.55
N LYS A 133 0.20 11.67 10.41
CA LYS A 133 -0.79 12.09 11.41
C LYS A 133 -2.13 12.31 10.72
N ILE A 134 -3.12 11.53 11.10
CA ILE A 134 -4.50 11.60 10.66
C ILE A 134 -5.29 12.39 11.69
N HIS A 135 -6.09 13.34 11.20
CA HIS A 135 -7.09 14.08 11.97
C HIS A 135 -8.47 13.78 11.40
N LEU A 136 -9.42 13.45 12.26
CA LEU A 136 -10.78 13.07 11.93
C LEU A 136 -11.73 14.04 12.64
N SER A 137 -12.74 14.52 11.93
CA SER A 137 -13.89 15.17 12.55
C SER A 137 -15.18 14.48 12.12
N TYR A 138 -16.09 14.33 13.07
CA TYR A 138 -17.36 13.65 12.87
C TYR A 138 -18.48 14.67 12.65
N LYS A 139 -19.59 14.20 12.09
CA LYS A 139 -20.82 14.98 12.02
C LYS A 139 -21.40 15.14 13.44
N GLU A 140 -22.03 16.29 13.68
CA GLU A 140 -22.77 16.57 14.92
C GLU A 140 -24.07 15.77 14.98
#